data_AF-A0A7J4LVC0-F1
#
_entry.id   AF-A0A7J4LVC0-F1
#
_cell.length_a   1.000
_cell.length_b   1.000
_cell.length_c   1.000
_cell.angle_alpha   90.00
_cell.angle_beta   90.00
_cell.angle_gamma   90.00
#
_symmetry.space_group_name_H-M   'P 1'
#
loop_
_entity.id
_entity.type
_entity.pdbx_description
1 polymer ?
#
loop_
_entity_poly.entity_id
_entity_poly.type
_entity_poly.pdbx_seq_one_letter_code
_entity_poly.pdbx_strand_id
1 'polypeptide(L)' 'MARYKHLSRKLRLVKYGRRTRWAPFWTVPKKYGPGRKVHPGRHTAVKRNWRRRKLKV' A
#
# COMPACT_ATOMS: atom_id res chain seq x y z
N MET A 1 22.82 -7.60 -2.61
CA MET A 1 21.65 -7.89 -1.73
C MET A 1 21.92 -9.18 -0.99
N ALA A 2 21.66 -9.25 0.31
CA ALA A 2 21.80 -10.53 1.03
C ALA A 2 20.79 -11.56 0.48
N ARG A 3 21.29 -12.73 0.09
CA ARG A 3 20.50 -13.88 -0.38
C ARG A 3 19.54 -14.35 0.72
N TYR A 4 20.03 -14.40 1.95
CA TYR A 4 19.28 -14.77 3.14
C TYR A 4 18.90 -13.54 3.95
N LYS A 5 17.65 -13.47 4.38
CA LYS A 5 17.10 -12.37 5.20
C LYS A 5 16.44 -12.98 6.41
N HIS A 6 16.70 -12.41 7.59
CA HIS A 6 15.96 -12.76 8.80
C HIS A 6 14.44 -12.66 8.57
N LEU A 7 13.69 -13.56 9.19
CA LEU A 7 12.24 -13.63 9.06
C LEU A 7 11.57 -12.29 9.40
N SER A 8 12.02 -11.63 10.47
CA SER A 8 11.52 -10.31 10.89
C SER A 8 11.65 -9.25 9.77
N ARG A 9 12.75 -9.28 9.03
CA ARG A 9 12.98 -8.39 7.88
C ARG A 9 12.07 -8.77 6.71
N LYS A 10 11.91 -10.07 6.42
CA LYS A 10 11.01 -10.56 5.35
C LYS A 10 9.56 -10.13 5.60
N LEU A 11 9.05 -10.29 6.82
CA LEU A 11 7.69 -9.88 7.19
C LEU A 11 7.47 -8.37 7.04
N ARG A 12 8.43 -7.55 7.52
CA ARG A 12 8.38 -6.09 7.35
C ARG A 12 8.35 -5.71 5.87
N LEU A 13 9.20 -6.32 5.04
CA LEU A 13 9.22 -6.07 3.59
C LEU A 13 7.90 -6.45 2.90
N VAL A 14 7.28 -7.58 3.27
CA VAL A 14 5.96 -7.98 2.76
C VAL A 14 4.89 -6.95 3.13
N LYS A 15 4.87 -6.49 4.38
CA LYS A 15 3.95 -5.42 4.84
C LYS A 15 4.12 -4.14 4.01
N TYR A 16 5.36 -3.73 3.74
CA TYR A 16 5.65 -2.57 2.87
C TYR A 16 5.31 -2.82 1.40
N GLY A 17 5.44 -4.06 0.91
CA GLY A 17 5.03 -4.46 -0.43
C GLY A 17 3.53 -4.29 -0.65
N ARG A 18 2.70 -4.61 0.35
CA ARG A 18 1.23 -4.41 0.27
C ARG A 18 0.84 -2.93 0.15
N ARG A 19 1.64 -2.02 0.71
CA ARG A 19 1.39 -0.55 0.70
C ARG A 19 1.68 0.14 -0.63
N THR A 20 2.13 -0.58 -1.67
CA THR A 20 2.33 0.03 -3.02
C THR A 20 1.03 0.18 -3.79
N ARG A 21 0.01 -0.61 -3.44
CA ARG A 21 -1.31 -0.64 -4.09
C ARG A 21 -2.19 0.51 -3.57
N TRP A 22 -3.16 0.90 -4.37
CA TRP A 22 -4.26 1.75 -3.91
C TRP A 22 -5.24 0.96 -3.05
N ALA A 23 -6.10 1.69 -2.33
CA ALA A 23 -7.29 1.10 -1.75
C ALA A 23 -8.12 0.38 -2.85
N PRO A 24 -8.80 -0.72 -2.53
CA PRO A 24 -9.61 -1.44 -3.51
C PRO A 24 -10.77 -0.59 -4.03
N PHE A 25 -11.14 -0.73 -5.31
CA PHE A 25 -12.24 0.05 -5.89
C PHE A 25 -13.57 -0.14 -5.13
N TRP A 26 -13.87 -1.37 -4.69
CA TRP A 26 -15.10 -1.67 -3.93
C TRP A 26 -15.23 -0.89 -2.61
N THR A 27 -14.14 -0.31 -2.09
CA THR A 27 -14.20 0.55 -0.89
C THR A 27 -14.75 1.94 -1.18
N VAL A 28 -14.73 2.39 -2.45
CA VAL A 28 -15.30 3.67 -2.88
C VAL A 28 -16.80 3.76 -2.57
N PRO A 29 -17.67 2.83 -3.04
CA PRO A 29 -19.09 2.91 -2.74
C PRO A 29 -19.40 2.76 -1.24
N LYS A 30 -18.61 1.97 -0.50
CA LYS A 30 -18.79 1.82 0.95
C LYS A 30 -18.51 3.11 1.73
N LYS A 31 -17.55 3.92 1.28
CA LYS A 31 -17.16 5.15 1.96
C LYS A 31 -17.94 6.37 1.50
N TYR A 32 -18.19 6.48 0.19
CA TYR A 32 -18.73 7.68 -0.44
C TYR A 32 -20.19 7.53 -0.91
N GLY A 33 -20.76 6.33 -0.79
CA GLY A 33 -22.06 5.98 -1.35
C GLY A 33 -22.00 5.57 -2.83
N PRO A 34 -23.09 4.99 -3.35
CA PRO A 34 -23.19 4.56 -4.74
C PRO A 34 -23.16 5.76 -5.72
N GLY A 35 -22.76 5.50 -6.97
CA GLY A 35 -22.80 6.50 -8.06
C GLY A 35 -21.71 7.57 -8.05
N ARG A 36 -20.87 7.64 -7.00
CA ARG A 36 -19.76 8.61 -6.93
C ARG A 36 -18.55 8.15 -7.75
N LYS A 37 -18.13 8.96 -8.73
CA LYS A 37 -16.91 8.75 -9.55
C LYS A 37 -15.63 9.19 -8.79
N VAL A 38 -15.39 8.61 -7.61
CA VAL A 38 -14.20 8.93 -6.79
C VAL A 38 -13.12 7.87 -6.98
N HIS A 39 -11.90 8.30 -7.30
CA HIS A 39 -10.77 7.39 -7.41
C HIS A 39 -10.29 6.93 -6.03
N PRO A 40 -10.01 5.62 -5.79
CA PRO A 40 -9.65 5.10 -4.46
C PRO A 40 -8.35 5.67 -3.87
N GLY A 41 -7.53 6.31 -4.70
CA GLY A 41 -6.40 7.11 -4.25
C GLY A 41 -6.79 8.21 -3.25
N ARG A 42 -8.01 8.75 -3.31
CA ARG A 42 -8.51 9.80 -2.39
C ARG A 42 -8.56 9.36 -0.93
N HIS A 43 -8.82 8.09 -0.65
CA HIS A 43 -8.85 7.54 0.71
C HIS A 43 -7.78 6.48 0.98
N THR A 44 -6.80 6.34 0.09
CA THR A 44 -5.62 5.52 0.38
C THR A 44 -4.74 6.28 1.37
N ALA A 45 -4.81 5.95 2.66
CA ALA A 45 -4.08 6.68 3.71
C ALA A 45 -2.55 6.59 3.57
N VAL A 46 -2.03 5.43 3.19
CA VAL A 46 -0.58 5.20 3.05
C VAL A 46 -0.29 4.53 1.73
N LYS A 47 0.35 5.25 0.81
CA LYS A 47 0.88 4.70 -0.45
C LYS A 47 2.40 4.83 -0.49
N ARG A 48 3.08 3.71 -0.72
CA ARG A 48 4.54 3.67 -0.84
C ARG A 48 4.99 3.92 -2.28
N ASN A 49 6.01 4.75 -2.44
CA ASN A 49 6.79 4.87 -3.67
C ASN A 49 8.26 4.55 -3.41
N TRP A 50 8.81 3.55 -4.11
CA TRP A 50 10.16 3.02 -3.91
C TRP A 50 11.27 3.90 -4.49
N ARG A 51 10.94 4.76 -5.47
CA ARG A 51 11.86 5.75 -6.03
C ARG A 51 11.96 6.96 -5.12
N ARG A 52 10.82 7.45 -4.61
CA ARG A 52 10.76 8.67 -3.77
C ARG A 52 11.22 8.48 -2.33
N ARG A 53 10.81 7.39 -1.65
CA ARG A 53 11.14 7.17 -0.23
C ARG A 53 11.69 5.76 -0.01
N LYS A 54 12.95 5.69 0.45
CA LYS A 54 13.61 4.43 0.81
C LYS A 54 13.13 3.94 2.19
N LEU A 55 13.15 2.63 2.38
CA LEU A 55 12.75 2.00 3.63
C LEU A 55 13.96 1.86 4.56
N LYS A 56 13.76 2.09 5.86
CA LYS A 56 14.73 1.75 6.91
C LYS A 56 14.29 0.40 7.52
N VAL A 57 14.84 -0.73 7.04
CA VAL A 57 14.40 -2.11 7.41
C VAL A 57 15.54 -3.07 7.60
#